data_AF-A0AAU8AUY4-F1
#
_entry.id   AF-A0AAU8AUY4-F1
#
_cell.length_a   1.000
_cell.length_b   1.000
_cell.length_c   1.000
_cell.angle_alpha   90.00
_cell.angle_beta   90.00
_cell.angle_gamma   90.00
#
_symmetry.space_group_name_H-M   'P 1'
#
loop_
_entity.id
_entity.type
_entity.pdbx_description
1 polymer ?
#
loop_
_entity_poly.entity_id
_entity_poly.type
_entity_poly.pdbx_seq_one_letter_code
_entity_poly.pdbx_strand_id
1 'polypeptide(L)' 'MRQTKLAIGTKVVIQTHVGLAPSLGTIVDGPMFISDDPFFRIEVEGHEVWHPAEHLGPYLRLIDD' A
#
# COMPACT_ATOMS: atom_id res chain seq x y z
N MET A 1 -15.13 10.42 -3.98
CA MET A 1 -13.83 9.71 -3.86
C MET A 1 -14.14 8.23 -3.72
N ARG A 2 -13.68 7.36 -4.64
CA ARG A 2 -13.87 5.90 -4.49
C ARG A 2 -13.09 5.47 -3.24
N GLN A 3 -13.76 4.91 -2.24
CA GLN A 3 -13.10 4.27 -1.11
C GLN A 3 -12.33 3.05 -1.63
N THR A 4 -11.00 3.14 -1.66
CA THR A 4 -10.15 1.97 -1.93
C THR A 4 -10.20 1.06 -0.73
N LYS A 5 -10.67 -0.18 -0.92
CA LYS A 5 -10.63 -1.20 0.15
C LYS A 5 -9.22 -1.77 0.23
N LEU A 6 -8.52 -1.48 1.34
CA LEU A 6 -7.24 -2.09 1.67
C LEU A 6 -7.51 -3.39 2.44
N ALA A 7 -7.13 -4.52 1.87
CA ALA A 7 -7.29 -5.86 2.47
C ALA A 7 -6.07 -6.74 2.17
N ILE A 8 -5.84 -7.76 2.99
CA ILE A 8 -4.78 -8.76 2.76
C ILE A 8 -4.93 -9.36 1.35
N GLY A 9 -3.81 -9.49 0.63
CA GLY A 9 -3.75 -9.92 -0.76
C GLY A 9 -3.95 -8.80 -1.80
N THR A 10 -4.30 -7.57 -1.37
CA THR A 10 -4.47 -6.44 -2.28
C THR A 10 -3.11 -5.93 -2.76
N LYS A 11 -2.96 -5.76 -4.07
CA LYS A 11 -1.80 -5.06 -4.66
C LYS A 11 -1.99 -3.55 -4.54
N VAL A 12 -0.96 -2.88 -4.06
CA VAL A 12 -0.97 -1.44 -3.79
C VAL A 12 0.26 -0.78 -4.42
N VAL A 13 0.09 0.50 -4.79
CA VAL A 13 1.21 1.39 -5.11
C VAL A 13 1.62 2.07 -3.81
N ILE A 14 2.90 2.00 -3.49
CA ILE A 14 3.49 2.64 -2.31
C ILE A 14 4.10 3.95 -2.78
N GLN A 15 3.56 5.06 -2.30
CA GLN A 15 4.05 6.41 -2.55
C GLN A 15 4.65 6.97 -1.26
N THR A 16 5.98 6.86 -1.14
CA THR A 16 6.74 7.56 -0.10
C THR A 16 7.00 9.02 -0.50
N HIS A 17 7.59 9.82 0.39
CA HIS A 17 7.88 11.25 0.19
C HIS A 17 8.36 11.65 -1.22
N VAL A 18 8.04 12.89 -1.58
CA VAL A 18 8.32 13.52 -2.88
C VAL A 18 9.77 13.28 -3.31
N GLY A 19 9.96 12.59 -4.44
CA GLY A 19 11.27 12.38 -5.07
C GLY A 19 11.73 10.92 -5.14
N LEU A 20 11.06 9.99 -4.45
CA LEU A 20 11.30 8.55 -4.59
C LEU A 20 10.37 7.96 -5.65
N ALA A 21 10.89 7.01 -6.43
CA ALA A 21 10.07 6.25 -7.37
C ALA A 21 9.03 5.42 -6.59
N PRO A 22 7.78 5.34 -7.06
CA PRO A 22 6.77 4.52 -6.41
C PRO A 22 7.14 3.04 -6.50
N SER A 23 6.86 2.29 -5.44
CA SER A 23 7.06 0.83 -5.40
C SER A 23 5.73 0.10 -5.47
N LEU A 24 5.75 -1.15 -5.92
CA LEU A 24 4.58 -2.02 -5.90
C LEU A 24 4.73 -3.07 -4.81
N GLY A 25 3.65 -3.34 -4.09
CA GLY A 25 3.65 -4.35 -3.06
C GLY A 25 2.29 -5.02 -2.87
N THR A 26 2.27 -6.04 -2.01
CA THR A 26 1.06 -6.77 -1.63
C THR A 26 0.83 -6.63 -0.13
N ILE A 27 -0.39 -6.29 0.28
CA ILE A 27 -0.73 -6.27 1.71
C ILE A 27 -0.69 -7.71 2.22
N VAL A 28 0.13 -7.98 3.24
CA VAL A 28 0.24 -9.29 3.88
C VAL A 28 -0.31 -9.30 5.31
N ASP A 29 -0.49 -8.12 5.93
CA ASP A 29 -1.03 -8.00 7.29
C ASP A 29 -1.62 -6.59 7.58
N GLY A 30 -2.38 -6.49 8.65
CA GLY A 30 -3.00 -5.26 9.16
C GLY A 30 -4.53 -5.20 8.99
N PRO A 31 -5.18 -4.08 9.44
CA PRO A 31 -4.54 -2.89 9.97
C PRO A 31 -4.02 -3.07 11.41
N MET A 32 -2.81 -2.58 11.67
CA MET A 32 -2.32 -2.29 13.02
C MET A 32 -2.48 -0.79 13.27
N PHE A 33 -3.01 -0.39 14.42
CA PHE A 33 -3.21 1.02 14.74
C PHE A 33 -2.06 1.54 15.61
N ILE A 34 -1.38 2.60 15.16
CA ILE A 34 -0.31 3.29 15.89
C ILE A 34 -0.72 4.76 15.98
N SER A 35 -0.97 5.26 17.20
CA SER A 35 -1.48 6.62 17.42
C SER A 35 -2.75 6.93 16.61
N ASP A 36 -3.68 5.98 16.55
CA ASP A 36 -4.94 6.01 15.77
C ASP A 36 -4.79 5.97 14.24
N ASP A 37 -3.56 6.01 13.72
CA ASP A 37 -3.29 5.85 12.30
C ASP A 37 -3.17 4.37 11.91
N PRO A 38 -3.84 3.92 10.83
CA PRO A 38 -3.76 2.55 10.37
C PRO A 38 -2.48 2.28 9.56
N PHE A 39 -1.78 1.22 9.92
CA PHE A 39 -0.60 0.71 9.22
C PHE A 39 -0.89 -0.69 8.65
N PHE A 40 -0.28 -0.97 7.50
CA PHE A 40 -0.35 -2.27 6.84
C PHE A 40 1.06 -2.81 6.59
N ARG A 41 1.25 -4.11 6.74
CA ARG A 41 2.50 -4.77 6.38
C ARG A 41 2.43 -5.13 4.90
N ILE A 42 3.42 -4.67 4.15
CA ILE A 42 3.47 -4.83 2.71
C ILE A 42 4.70 -5.65 2.35
N GLU A 43 4.52 -6.69 1.53
CA GLU A 43 5.62 -7.40 0.89
C GLU A 43 6.02 -6.67 -0.40
N VAL A 44 7.29 -6.28 -0.48
CA VAL A 44 7.93 -5.60 -1.62
C VAL A 44 9.23 -6.34 -1.93
N GLU A 45 9.34 -6.95 -3.11
CA GLU A 45 10.56 -7.65 -3.56
C GLU A 45 11.11 -8.66 -2.52
N GLY A 46 10.21 -9.38 -1.84
CA GLY A 46 10.56 -10.37 -0.81
C GLY A 46 10.93 -9.80 0.56
N HIS A 47 10.79 -8.50 0.77
CA HIS A 47 10.95 -7.83 2.05
C HIS A 47 9.61 -7.36 2.58
N GLU A 48 9.36 -7.54 3.88
CA GLU A 48 8.14 -7.08 4.53
C GLU A 48 8.39 -5.80 5.33
N VAL A 49 7.61 -4.75 5.07
CA VAL A 49 7.74 -3.45 5.74
C VAL A 49 6.37 -2.90 6.10
N TRP A 50 6.25 -2.26 7.26
CA TRP A 50 5.04 -1.55 7.67
C TRP A 50 4.97 -0.16 7.02
N HIS A 51 3.85 0.13 6.37
CA HIS A 51 3.54 1.43 5.78
C HIS A 51 2.24 2.00 6.37
N PRO A 52 2.18 3.31 6.64
CA PRO A 52 0.92 3.96 6.98
C PRO A 52 -0.01 3.92 5.76
N ALA A 53 -1.32 3.83 6.00
CA ALA A 53 -2.31 3.69 4.93
C ALA A 53 -2.29 4.87 3.94
N GLU A 54 -1.88 6.06 4.39
CA GLU A 54 -1.75 7.26 3.53
C GLU A 54 -0.68 7.11 2.44
N HIS A 55 0.31 6.24 2.62
CA HIS A 55 1.30 5.93 1.58
C HIS A 55 0.77 4.93 0.53
N LEU A 56 -0.44 4.39 0.70
CA LEU A 56 -0.96 3.30 -0.11
C LEU A 56 -2.04 3.78 -1.09
N GLY A 57 -1.72 3.71 -2.38
CA GLY A 57 -2.63 3.96 -3.48
C GLY A 57 -3.14 2.66 -4.12
N PRO A 58 -4.30 2.70 -4.81
CA PRO A 58 -4.77 1.56 -5.59
C PRO A 58 -3.79 1.24 -6.73
N TYR A 59 -3.45 -0.03 -6.90
CA TYR A 59 -2.78 -0.48 -8.12
C TYR A 59 -3.78 -0.57 -9.27
N LEU A 60 -3.92 0.53 -10.01
CA LEU A 60 -4.63 0.53 -11.28
C LEU A 60 -3.70 -0.09 -12.33
N ARG A 61 -3.98 -1.32 -12.75
CA ARG A 61 -3.51 -1.77 -14.07
C ARG A 61 -4.13 -0.80 -15.07
N LEU A 62 -3.31 0.02 -15.71
CA LEU A 62 -3.69 0.61 -17.00
C LEU A 62 -3.97 -0.60 -17.91
N ILE A 63 -5.24 -0.88 -18.14
CA ILE A 63 -5.65 -1.70 -19.26
C ILE A 63 -5.55 -0.74 -20.43
N ASP A 64 -4.47 -0.87 -21.21
CA ASP A 64 -4.42 -0.25 -22.53
C ASP A 64 -5.52 -0.93 -23.37
N ASP A 65 -6.51 -0.15 -23.81
CA ASP A 65 -7.44 -0.51 -24.89
C ASP A 65 -6.73 -0.41 -26.25
#